data_AF-A0A4Y7Q8X9-F1
#
_entry.id   AF-A0A4Y7Q8X9-F1
#
_cell.length_a   1.000
_cell.length_b   1.000
_cell.length_c   1.000
_cell.angle_alpha   90.00
_cell.angle_beta   90.00
_cell.angle_gamma   90.00
#
_symmetry.space_group_name_H-M   'P 1'
#
loop_
_entity.id
_entity.type
_entity.pdbx_description
1 polymer ?
#
loop_
_entity_poly.entity_id
_entity_poly.type
_entity_poly.pdbx_seq_one_letter_code
_entity_poly.pdbx_strand_id
1 'polypeptide(L)'
;MDASRSQPGPSAQSSSQPQTRQAAEQARKDRTLAEFMLMLDDYEPLIPNEVTDYYLQRVGFECEDVRLKRLLALAAQKFVSDIAADAYQHARIRTNAAPGGRTRAPLGGQSSRTKTTLTMEDLSAALAEYGINARKPEFYM
;
A
#
# COMPACT_ATOMS: atom_id res chain seq x y z
N MET A 1 -56.51 6.16 -56.56
CA MET A 1 -55.08 6.40 -56.31
C MET A 1 -54.98 7.65 -55.47
N ASP A 2 -55.04 7.51 -54.15
CA ASP A 2 -54.70 8.58 -53.21
C ASP A 2 -54.10 7.93 -51.96
N ALA A 3 -53.13 8.60 -51.39
CA ALA A 3 -51.95 8.02 -50.76
C ALA A 3 -52.12 7.82 -49.24
N SER A 4 -51.55 6.72 -48.78
CA SER A 4 -51.41 6.30 -47.39
C SER A 4 -50.61 7.31 -46.55
N ARG A 5 -51.18 7.78 -45.43
CA ARG A 5 -50.47 8.58 -44.42
C ARG A 5 -50.53 7.87 -43.07
N SER A 6 -49.56 7.00 -42.82
CA SER A 6 -49.28 6.39 -41.52
C SER A 6 -48.15 7.16 -40.83
N GLN A 7 -48.43 7.75 -39.67
CA GLN A 7 -47.42 8.35 -38.79
C GLN A 7 -46.71 7.27 -37.95
N PRO A 8 -45.38 7.32 -37.77
CA PRO A 8 -44.68 6.50 -36.80
C PRO A 8 -44.76 7.13 -35.40
N GLY A 9 -45.01 6.29 -34.39
CA GLY A 9 -45.05 6.69 -32.98
C GLY A 9 -43.67 7.08 -32.42
N PRO A 10 -43.62 7.74 -31.25
CA PRO A 10 -42.36 8.18 -30.66
C PRO A 10 -41.57 6.98 -30.13
N SER A 11 -40.45 6.71 -30.79
CA SER A 11 -39.44 5.74 -30.40
C SER A 11 -38.85 6.08 -29.02
N ALA A 12 -38.74 5.04 -28.20
CA ALA A 12 -38.11 5.03 -26.89
C ALA A 12 -36.74 5.73 -26.84
N GLN A 13 -36.57 6.65 -25.89
CA GLN A 13 -35.24 7.06 -25.42
C GLN A 13 -34.80 6.09 -24.32
N SER A 14 -33.94 5.17 -24.71
CA SER A 14 -33.16 4.31 -23.82
C SER A 14 -32.12 5.14 -23.06
N SER A 15 -32.21 5.10 -21.73
CA SER A 15 -31.22 5.64 -20.81
C SER A 15 -30.02 4.69 -20.69
N SER A 16 -28.94 4.98 -21.41
CA SER A 16 -27.65 4.28 -21.28
C SER A 16 -26.48 5.26 -21.19
N GLN A 17 -26.24 5.85 -20.02
CA GLN A 17 -24.97 6.54 -19.72
C GLN A 17 -24.38 6.18 -18.35
N PRO A 18 -23.58 5.10 -18.27
CA PRO A 18 -22.56 4.94 -17.23
C PRO A 18 -21.09 5.05 -17.75
N GLN A 19 -20.84 4.95 -19.05
CA GLN A 19 -19.47 4.77 -19.60
C GLN A 19 -18.60 6.03 -19.59
N THR A 20 -19.16 7.25 -19.65
CA THR A 20 -18.40 8.51 -19.72
C THR A 20 -17.76 8.94 -18.39
N ARG A 21 -18.35 8.58 -17.24
CA ARG A 21 -17.79 8.94 -15.92
C ARG A 21 -16.52 8.18 -15.60
N GLN A 22 -16.52 6.87 -15.85
CA GLN A 22 -15.35 6.00 -15.62
C GLN A 22 -14.15 6.41 -16.50
N ALA A 23 -14.40 6.76 -17.77
CA ALA A 23 -13.36 7.24 -18.67
C ALA A 23 -12.72 8.57 -18.19
N ALA A 24 -13.54 9.49 -17.67
CA ALA A 24 -13.04 10.76 -17.13
C ALA A 24 -12.22 10.55 -15.84
N GLU A 25 -12.58 9.59 -14.99
CA GLU A 25 -11.81 9.23 -13.80
C GLU A 25 -10.47 8.58 -14.16
N GLN A 26 -10.45 7.69 -15.15
CA GLN A 26 -9.21 7.07 -15.62
C GLN A 26 -8.26 8.10 -16.21
N ALA A 27 -8.76 9.01 -17.07
CA ALA A 27 -7.95 10.09 -17.63
C ALA A 27 -7.38 11.04 -16.55
N ARG A 28 -8.13 11.28 -15.46
CA ARG A 28 -7.61 12.02 -14.30
C ARG A 28 -6.49 11.26 -13.60
N LYS A 29 -6.65 9.95 -13.38
CA LYS A 29 -5.61 9.09 -12.78
C LYS A 29 -4.34 9.05 -13.64
N ASP A 30 -4.48 8.91 -14.95
CA ASP A 30 -3.35 8.87 -15.89
C ASP A 30 -2.58 10.20 -15.86
N ARG A 31 -3.30 11.34 -15.82
CA ARG A 31 -2.68 12.65 -15.62
C ARG A 31 -1.91 12.73 -14.30
N THR A 32 -2.50 12.24 -13.21
CA THR A 32 -1.81 12.25 -11.91
C THR A 32 -0.59 11.33 -11.87
N LEU A 33 -0.62 10.21 -12.60
CA LEU A 33 0.53 9.31 -12.70
C LEU A 33 1.66 9.93 -13.52
N ALA A 34 1.35 10.59 -14.64
CA ALA A 34 2.34 11.30 -15.43
C ALA A 34 3.01 12.42 -14.61
N GLU A 35 2.23 13.20 -13.88
CA GLU A 35 2.74 14.22 -12.95
C GLU A 35 3.61 13.60 -11.86
N PHE A 36 3.20 12.46 -11.29
CA PHE A 36 3.99 11.73 -10.30
C PHE A 36 5.31 11.19 -10.87
N MET A 37 5.30 10.61 -12.07
CA MET A 37 6.51 10.12 -12.73
C MET A 37 7.53 11.22 -12.98
N LEU A 38 7.07 12.45 -13.30
CA LEU A 38 7.96 13.62 -13.41
C LEU A 38 8.58 14.00 -12.07
N MET A 39 7.85 13.87 -10.95
CA MET A 39 8.42 14.12 -9.62
C MET A 39 9.53 13.12 -9.26
N LEU A 40 9.52 11.93 -9.86
CA LEU A 40 10.55 10.90 -9.62
C LEU A 40 11.88 11.18 -10.32
N ASP A 41 11.95 12.16 -11.22
CA ASP A 41 13.21 12.55 -11.86
C ASP A 41 14.20 13.20 -10.87
N ASP A 42 13.68 13.89 -9.85
CA ASP A 42 14.49 14.58 -8.84
C ASP A 42 14.47 13.89 -7.47
N TYR A 43 13.68 12.83 -7.30
CA TYR A 43 13.59 12.10 -6.04
C TYR A 43 14.56 10.92 -5.99
N GLU A 44 15.30 10.80 -4.89
CA GLU A 44 16.20 9.67 -4.62
C GLU A 44 15.63 8.80 -3.47
N PRO A 45 15.07 7.61 -3.77
CA PRO A 45 14.51 6.72 -2.76
C PRO A 45 15.56 6.17 -1.79
N LEU A 46 15.10 5.64 -0.64
CA LEU A 46 16.01 5.02 0.34
C LEU A 46 16.71 3.78 -0.22
N ILE A 47 16.04 3.05 -1.12
CA ILE A 47 16.61 1.89 -1.82
C ILE A 47 17.39 2.42 -3.03
N PRO A 48 18.72 2.20 -3.11
CA PRO A 48 19.54 2.64 -4.24
C PRO A 48 19.17 1.93 -5.54
N ASN A 49 19.45 2.59 -6.67
CA ASN A 49 19.14 2.08 -8.02
C ASN A 49 19.79 0.72 -8.30
N GLU A 50 21.01 0.48 -7.80
CA GLU A 50 21.77 -0.74 -8.03
C GLU A 50 21.07 -1.95 -7.40
N VAL A 51 20.42 -1.76 -6.25
CA VAL A 51 19.64 -2.80 -5.58
C VAL A 51 18.39 -3.12 -6.40
N THR A 52 17.69 -2.08 -6.88
CA THR A 52 16.53 -2.27 -7.75
C THR A 52 16.92 -2.98 -9.04
N ASP A 53 18.02 -2.59 -9.69
CA ASP A 53 18.53 -3.21 -10.91
C ASP A 53 18.86 -4.68 -10.72
N TYR A 54 19.51 -5.03 -9.62
CA TYR A 54 19.79 -6.42 -9.27
C TYR A 54 18.50 -7.27 -9.19
N TYR A 55 17.46 -6.77 -8.53
CA TYR A 55 16.19 -7.51 -8.42
C TYR A 55 15.41 -7.54 -9.73
N LEU A 56 15.47 -6.48 -10.54
CA LEU A 56 14.87 -6.43 -11.88
C LEU A 56 15.52 -7.47 -12.82
N GLN A 57 16.85 -7.52 -12.86
CA GLN A 57 17.58 -8.53 -13.63
C GLN A 57 17.28 -9.95 -13.15
N ARG A 58 17.17 -10.15 -11.83
CA ARG A 58 16.83 -11.45 -11.25
C ARG A 58 15.46 -11.98 -11.70
N VAL A 59 14.50 -11.10 -11.94
CA VAL A 59 13.17 -11.48 -12.47
C VAL A 59 13.13 -11.50 -14.01
N GLY A 60 14.24 -11.18 -14.68
CA GLY A 60 14.35 -11.14 -16.14
C GLY A 60 13.73 -9.89 -16.78
N PHE A 61 13.66 -8.78 -16.04
CA PHE A 61 13.18 -7.49 -16.54
C PHE A 61 14.31 -6.48 -16.60
N GLU A 62 14.59 -5.94 -17.78
CA GLU A 62 15.55 -4.85 -17.96
C GLU A 62 14.79 -3.56 -18.24
N CYS A 63 15.13 -2.50 -17.52
CA CYS A 63 14.53 -1.19 -17.66
C CYS A 63 15.60 -0.11 -17.69
N GLU A 64 15.58 0.73 -18.71
CA GLU A 64 16.50 1.86 -18.83
C GLU A 64 15.96 3.13 -18.16
N ASP A 65 14.63 3.23 -18.00
CA ASP A 65 13.99 4.40 -17.38
C ASP A 65 14.23 4.42 -15.86
N VAL A 66 15.05 5.38 -15.41
CA VAL A 66 15.39 5.58 -14.00
C VAL A 66 14.16 5.87 -13.15
N ARG A 67 13.13 6.53 -13.70
CA ARG A 67 11.90 6.84 -12.97
C ARG A 67 11.12 5.58 -12.61
N LEU A 68 11.12 4.57 -13.50
CA LEU A 68 10.47 3.29 -13.22
C LEU A 68 11.21 2.51 -12.12
N LYS A 69 12.55 2.57 -12.11
CA LYS A 69 13.35 1.99 -11.02
C LYS A 69 13.01 2.66 -9.70
N ARG A 70 12.96 4.00 -9.68
CA ARG A 70 12.62 4.79 -8.49
C ARG A 70 11.19 4.59 -8.03
N LEU A 71 10.24 4.45 -8.97
CA LEU A 71 8.85 4.10 -8.67
C LEU A 71 8.76 2.77 -7.93
N LEU A 72 9.44 1.74 -8.45
CA LEU A 72 9.46 0.41 -7.85
C LEU A 72 10.12 0.44 -6.46
N ALA A 73 11.24 1.15 -6.33
CA ALA A 73 11.92 1.36 -5.06
C ALA A 73 11.01 2.04 -4.02
N LEU A 74 10.30 3.10 -4.41
CA LEU A 74 9.33 3.78 -3.55
C LEU A 74 8.15 2.89 -3.17
N ALA A 75 7.61 2.12 -4.11
CA ALA A 75 6.52 1.20 -3.84
C ALA A 75 6.93 0.14 -2.81
N ALA A 76 8.13 -0.44 -2.95
CA ALA A 76 8.69 -1.39 -1.99
C ALA A 76 8.94 -0.73 -0.62
N GLN A 77 9.50 0.47 -0.59
CA GLN A 77 9.72 1.24 0.63
C GLN A 77 8.40 1.53 1.35
N LYS A 78 7.38 1.97 0.61
CA LYS A 78 6.04 2.21 1.16
C LYS A 78 5.42 0.93 1.70
N PHE A 79 5.51 -0.18 0.95
CA PHE A 79 5.01 -1.48 1.39
C PHE A 79 5.63 -1.94 2.72
N VAL A 80 6.96 -1.86 2.85
CA VAL A 80 7.64 -2.20 4.11
C VAL A 80 7.27 -1.22 5.23
N SER A 81 7.08 0.07 4.91
CA SER A 81 6.70 1.08 5.89
C SER A 81 5.29 0.86 6.43
N ASP A 82 4.34 0.46 5.57
CA ASP A 82 2.97 0.11 5.96
C ASP A 82 3.00 -1.09 6.93
N ILE A 83 3.73 -2.17 6.60
CA ILE A 83 3.88 -3.35 7.49
C ILE A 83 4.54 -2.98 8.82
N ALA A 84 5.60 -2.15 8.79
CA ALA A 84 6.31 -1.74 9.99
C ALA A 84 5.41 -0.87 10.91
N ALA A 85 4.56 -0.02 10.33
CA ALA A 85 3.60 0.78 11.07
C ALA A 85 2.56 -0.10 11.77
N ASP A 86 2.03 -1.10 11.07
CA ASP A 86 1.05 -2.05 11.63
C ASP A 86 1.67 -2.89 12.74
N ALA A 87 2.85 -3.48 12.50
CA ALA A 87 3.59 -4.24 13.51
C ALA A 87 3.94 -3.38 14.74
N TYR A 88 4.26 -2.09 14.56
CA TYR A 88 4.48 -1.17 15.67
C TYR A 88 3.21 -0.97 16.52
N GLN A 89 2.02 -0.96 15.92
CA GLN A 89 0.77 -0.90 16.69
C GLN A 89 0.60 -2.14 17.57
N HIS A 90 0.82 -3.34 17.02
CA HIS A 90 0.77 -4.59 17.79
C HIS A 90 1.78 -4.57 18.95
N ALA A 91 3.03 -4.20 18.66
CA ALA A 91 4.09 -4.12 19.67
C ALA A 91 3.73 -3.14 20.79
N ARG A 92 3.20 -1.96 20.43
CA ARG A 92 2.82 -0.91 21.38
C ARG A 92 1.63 -1.30 22.26
N ILE A 93 0.60 -1.92 21.68
CA ILE A 93 -0.56 -2.42 22.44
C ILE A 93 -0.11 -3.48 23.43
N ARG A 94 0.72 -4.44 23.01
CA ARG A 94 1.24 -5.47 23.91
C ARG A 94 2.08 -4.89 25.04
N THR A 95 3.01 -3.98 24.76
CA THR A 95 3.87 -3.37 25.80
C THR A 95 3.07 -2.53 26.80
N ASN A 96 1.97 -1.90 26.36
CA ASN A 96 1.11 -1.07 27.21
C ASN A 96 0.05 -1.89 27.96
N ALA A 97 -0.35 -3.05 27.44
CA ALA A 97 -1.33 -3.95 28.05
C ALA A 97 -0.73 -4.95 29.04
N ALA A 98 0.61 -5.08 29.09
CA ALA A 98 1.28 -5.95 30.06
C ALA A 98 0.89 -5.55 31.51
N PRO A 99 0.50 -6.50 32.39
CA PRO A 99 -0.06 -6.25 33.72
C PRO A 99 0.89 -5.60 34.75
N GLY A 100 2.08 -5.15 34.34
CA GLY A 100 3.00 -4.33 35.13
C GLY A 100 3.05 -2.84 34.72
N GLY A 101 2.37 -2.44 33.64
CA GLY A 101 2.47 -1.07 33.08
C GLY A 101 1.67 0.00 33.83
N ARG A 102 0.81 -0.38 34.79
CA ARG A 102 -0.09 0.54 35.51
C ARG A 102 -0.17 0.34 37.02
N THR A 103 0.67 -0.50 37.62
CA THR A 103 0.55 -0.81 39.06
C THR A 103 1.88 -0.57 39.79
N ARG A 104 2.00 0.65 40.34
CA ARG A 104 2.81 1.02 41.53
C ARG A 104 4.32 0.76 41.45
N ALA A 105 5.05 1.69 40.83
CA ALA A 105 6.38 2.03 41.33
C ALA A 105 6.24 3.12 42.42
N PRO A 106 6.72 2.90 43.67
CA PRO A 106 6.75 3.95 44.68
C PRO A 106 7.90 4.92 44.37
N LEU A 107 7.69 6.21 44.66
CA LEU A 107 8.70 7.24 44.87
C LEU A 107 9.98 7.20 44.00
N GLY A 108 10.04 8.12 43.03
CA GLY A 108 11.31 8.71 42.60
C GLY A 108 12.11 7.92 41.56
N GLY A 109 12.40 8.58 40.44
CA GLY A 109 13.45 8.15 39.52
C GLY A 109 12.96 7.32 38.34
N GLN A 110 12.96 7.97 37.18
CA GLN A 110 12.91 7.36 35.85
C GLN A 110 11.60 6.65 35.52
N SER A 111 10.70 7.40 34.87
CA SER A 111 9.82 6.83 33.85
C SER A 111 10.69 6.12 32.81
N SER A 112 11.05 4.87 33.07
CA SER A 112 11.61 3.98 32.07
C SER A 112 10.47 3.67 31.12
N ARG A 113 10.29 4.58 30.16
CA ARG A 113 9.59 4.39 28.90
C ARG A 113 10.02 3.02 28.37
N THR A 114 9.22 2.00 28.63
CA THR A 114 9.48 0.64 28.20
C THR A 114 9.74 0.71 26.70
N LYS A 115 10.97 0.41 26.28
CA LYS A 115 11.35 0.52 24.87
C LYS A 115 10.55 -0.51 24.10
N THR A 116 9.72 -0.05 23.17
CA THR A 116 8.98 -0.96 22.29
C THR A 116 9.98 -1.71 21.42
N THR A 117 9.91 -3.03 21.45
CA THR A 117 10.74 -3.94 20.65
C THR A 117 9.85 -4.66 19.63
N LEU A 118 10.27 -4.72 18.37
CA LEU A 118 9.60 -5.51 17.35
C LEU A 118 9.87 -7.01 17.60
N THR A 119 8.83 -7.80 17.81
CA THR A 119 8.95 -9.26 18.01
C THR A 119 8.30 -10.03 16.86
N MET A 120 8.56 -11.35 16.81
CA MET A 120 7.91 -12.23 15.83
C MET A 120 6.39 -12.28 15.99
N GLU A 121 5.88 -12.14 17.21
CA GLU A 121 4.42 -12.13 17.45
C GLU A 121 3.76 -10.91 16.79
N ASP A 122 4.36 -9.72 16.91
CA ASP A 122 3.83 -8.49 16.30
C ASP A 122 3.87 -8.56 14.78
N LEU A 123 5.00 -9.02 14.26
CA LEU A 123 5.23 -9.11 12.82
C LEU A 123 4.33 -10.15 12.19
N SER A 124 4.18 -11.33 12.81
CA SER A 124 3.29 -12.38 12.32
C SER A 124 1.83 -11.95 12.35
N ALA A 125 1.39 -11.18 13.36
CA ALA A 125 0.05 -10.61 13.40
C ALA A 125 -0.17 -9.61 12.25
N ALA A 126 0.74 -8.66 12.06
CA ALA A 126 0.65 -7.68 10.96
C ALA A 126 0.63 -8.39 9.59
N LEU A 127 1.55 -9.34 9.36
CA LEU A 127 1.63 -10.08 8.09
C LEU A 127 0.38 -10.93 7.80
N ALA A 128 -0.30 -11.45 8.83
CA ALA A 128 -1.52 -12.21 8.66
C ALA A 128 -2.66 -11.38 8.04
N GLU A 129 -2.72 -10.07 8.31
CA GLU A 129 -3.68 -9.15 7.71
C GLU A 129 -3.45 -8.97 6.19
N TYR A 130 -2.19 -9.10 5.76
CA TYR A 130 -1.80 -9.12 4.35
C TYR A 130 -1.87 -10.51 3.71
N GLY A 131 -2.35 -11.54 4.43
CA GLY A 131 -2.45 -12.91 3.94
C GLY A 131 -1.13 -13.69 3.94
N ILE A 132 -0.09 -13.19 4.61
CA ILE A 132 1.23 -13.82 4.68
C ILE A 132 1.34 -14.63 5.98
N ASN A 133 1.56 -15.94 5.86
CA ASN A 133 1.66 -16.84 7.02
C ASN A 133 3.12 -17.01 7.49
N ALA A 134 3.56 -16.14 8.40
CA ALA A 134 4.88 -16.24 9.04
C ALA A 134 4.81 -17.07 10.33
N ARG A 135 4.83 -18.41 10.23
CA ARG A 135 4.93 -19.31 11.40
C ARG A 135 6.37 -19.69 11.66
N LYS A 136 6.95 -19.13 12.73
CA LYS A 136 8.21 -19.61 13.28
C LYS A 136 7.89 -20.49 14.51
N PRO A 137 8.22 -21.80 14.50
CA PRO A 137 8.08 -22.62 15.70
C PRO A 137 9.03 -22.11 16.79
N GLU A 138 8.57 -22.09 18.05
CA GLU A 138 9.38 -21.61 19.18
C GLU A 138 10.54 -22.55 19.51
N PHE A 139 10.40 -23.84 19.19
CA PHE A 139 11.41 -24.86 19.34
C PHE A 139 11.28 -25.93 18.25
N TYR A 140 12.39 -26.58 17.88
CA TYR A 140 12.39 -27.79 17.07
C TYR A 140 12.34 -28.97 18.03
N MET A 141 11.30 -29.81 17.93
CA MET A 141 11.28 -31.18 18.47
C MET A 141 11.34 -32.14 17.29
#